data_AF-A0A0A0NA68-F1
#
_entry.id   AF-A0A0A0NA68-F1
#
_cell.length_a   1.000
_cell.length_b   1.000
_cell.length_c   1.000
_cell.angle_alpha   90.00
_cell.angle_beta   90.00
_cell.angle_gamma   90.00
#
_symmetry.space_group_name_H-M   'P 1'
#
loop_
_entity.id
_entity.type
_entity.pdbx_description
1 polymer ?
#
loop_
_entity_poly.entity_id
_entity_poly.type
_entity_poly.pdbx_seq_one_letter_code
_entity_poly.pdbx_strand_id
1 'polypeptide(L)'
;MTGSHPTRSRLTATLRPAAFGADPSGERMERIRRSPNFANGVFVNPVGARTVPSGSMLKFASTYFRKEERVRRAPAGTVPVHPTTVADLATPPASGLRLTWMGHSSVLAEIDGRRVLFDPVWGQRCSPFSMVGPKRLHPVPVPLRELAPVDAVVISHDHYDHLDMPTIRALVRSHAMFVVPLGVGAHLERWGVPAERMTELDWHESTEVAGLTLTATPARHFCGRGLRNTQHTLWASWVVAGSGRRIYHSGDTGYFSGFAEIGAAYGPFDATMIQIGAYSDYWPDIHMTPEEGVRAHLDLQGGDPARGIMLPIHWGTFNLAPHPWEEPAEGTVAAGKEAGATVTVPRPGQPFEPERGLPLEPWWRAIAARPVTEVPAAAEGAAEPAAPAGPSGAGAPGATGKRPGATGGADPAMPIPQS
;
A
#
# COMPACT_ATOMS: atom_id res chain seq x y z
N MET A 1 27.63 -30.05 50.96
CA MET A 1 26.45 -29.20 50.67
C MET A 1 26.41 -28.93 49.18
N THR A 2 25.63 -29.73 48.45
CA THR A 2 25.49 -29.66 46.99
C THR A 2 24.25 -28.84 46.65
N GLY A 3 24.46 -27.67 46.06
CA GLY A 3 23.38 -26.78 45.61
C GLY A 3 22.69 -27.32 44.37
N SER A 4 21.37 -27.46 44.42
CA SER A 4 20.53 -27.88 43.32
C SER A 4 20.31 -26.73 42.33
N HIS A 5 20.68 -26.94 41.06
CA HIS A 5 20.21 -26.11 39.96
C HIS A 5 18.75 -26.46 39.65
N PRO A 6 17.85 -25.47 39.48
CA PRO A 6 16.51 -25.77 39.00
C PRO A 6 16.58 -26.11 37.51
N THR A 7 16.44 -27.39 37.20
CA THR A 7 16.18 -27.90 35.86
C THR A 7 14.88 -27.28 35.35
N ARG A 8 14.97 -26.34 34.42
CA ARG A 8 13.81 -25.92 33.61
C ARG A 8 13.32 -27.14 32.85
N SER A 9 12.16 -27.63 33.24
CA SER A 9 11.41 -28.67 32.55
C SER A 9 11.32 -28.35 31.05
N ARG A 10 11.83 -29.25 30.20
CA ARG A 10 11.79 -29.17 28.74
C ARG A 10 10.38 -29.43 28.15
N LEU A 11 9.32 -29.46 28.96
CA LEU A 11 7.99 -29.93 28.55
C LEU A 11 6.89 -28.85 28.47
N THR A 12 7.24 -27.56 28.48
CA THR A 12 6.26 -26.47 28.25
C THR A 12 6.77 -25.35 27.33
N ALA A 13 7.60 -25.69 26.34
CA ALA A 13 7.71 -24.83 25.16
C ALA A 13 6.45 -25.04 24.31
N THR A 14 5.36 -24.35 24.65
CA THR A 14 4.22 -24.19 23.73
C THR A 14 4.78 -23.79 22.37
N LEU A 15 4.48 -24.58 21.34
CA LEU A 15 4.98 -24.42 19.97
C LEU A 15 4.53 -23.06 19.39
N ARG A 16 5.24 -21.98 19.74
CA ARG A 16 5.05 -20.65 19.16
C ARG A 16 5.42 -20.74 17.66
N PRO A 17 4.50 -20.47 16.72
CA PRO A 17 4.80 -20.55 15.28
C PRO A 17 6.08 -19.81 14.90
N ALA A 18 6.82 -20.34 13.92
CA ALA A 18 8.07 -19.74 13.46
C ALA A 18 7.91 -18.28 13.00
N ALA A 19 6.73 -17.92 12.49
CA ALA A 19 6.39 -16.59 12.01
C ALA A 19 6.44 -15.49 13.09
N PHE A 20 6.42 -15.85 14.37
CA PHE A 20 6.59 -14.90 15.47
C PHE A 20 8.02 -14.34 15.59
N GLY A 21 9.01 -14.90 14.89
CA GLY A 21 10.40 -14.43 14.96
C GLY A 21 11.08 -14.76 16.29
N ALA A 22 12.15 -14.05 16.62
CA ALA A 22 12.90 -14.13 17.88
C ALA A 22 13.14 -12.74 18.45
N ASP A 23 13.24 -12.66 19.78
CA ASP A 23 13.62 -11.42 20.45
C ASP A 23 15.13 -11.19 20.34
N PRO A 24 15.60 -9.93 20.24
CA PRO A 24 17.03 -9.63 20.20
C PRO A 24 17.73 -10.06 21.50
N SER A 25 18.96 -10.54 21.36
CA SER A 25 19.81 -11.00 22.46
C SER A 25 21.29 -10.74 22.14
N GLY A 26 22.18 -10.95 23.13
CA GLY A 26 23.63 -10.81 22.94
C GLY A 26 24.04 -9.41 22.46
N GLU A 27 25.01 -9.35 21.56
CA GLU A 27 25.57 -8.11 21.00
C GLU A 27 24.50 -7.20 20.38
N ARG A 28 23.48 -7.78 19.73
CA ARG A 28 22.35 -7.02 19.17
C ARG A 28 21.58 -6.27 20.25
N MET A 29 21.26 -6.95 21.36
CA MET A 29 20.57 -6.32 22.48
C MET A 29 21.45 -5.28 23.19
N GLU A 30 22.76 -5.51 23.27
CA GLU A 30 23.69 -4.52 23.79
C GLU A 30 23.76 -3.26 22.91
N ARG A 31 23.74 -3.42 21.58
CA ARG A 31 23.65 -2.29 20.64
C ARG A 31 22.33 -1.54 20.78
N ILE A 32 21.21 -2.26 20.87
CA ILE A 32 19.89 -1.65 21.14
C ILE A 32 19.92 -0.80 22.41
N ARG A 33 20.48 -1.32 23.52
CA ARG A 33 20.57 -0.57 24.79
C ARG A 33 21.45 0.68 24.73
N ARG A 34 22.36 0.76 23.75
CA ARG A 34 23.21 1.95 23.52
C ARG A 34 22.59 2.96 22.55
N SER A 35 21.49 2.60 21.88
CA SER A 35 20.77 3.51 20.99
C SER A 35 20.29 4.73 21.77
N PRO A 36 20.46 5.96 21.25
CA PRO A 36 19.87 7.15 21.85
C PRO A 36 18.32 7.13 21.79
N ASN A 37 17.75 6.30 20.92
CA ASN A 37 16.31 6.17 20.71
C ASN A 37 15.68 5.07 21.58
N PHE A 38 16.48 4.38 22.42
CA PHE A 38 16.02 3.31 23.30
C PHE A 38 16.06 3.75 24.76
N ALA A 39 14.89 3.86 25.41
CA ALA A 39 14.78 4.28 26.80
C ALA A 39 13.74 3.45 27.54
N ASN A 40 13.96 3.22 28.84
CA ASN A 40 13.04 2.48 29.71
C ASN A 40 12.67 1.08 29.19
N GLY A 41 13.57 0.43 28.43
CA GLY A 41 13.38 -0.91 27.90
C GLY A 41 12.58 -0.97 26.59
N VAL A 42 12.30 0.15 25.93
CA VAL A 42 11.61 0.20 24.63
C VAL A 42 12.21 1.28 23.73
N PHE A 43 12.03 1.16 22.42
CA PHE A 43 12.27 2.28 21.51
C PHE A 43 11.20 3.38 21.71
N VAL A 44 11.60 4.63 21.52
CA VAL A 44 10.76 5.81 21.74
C VAL A 44 10.55 6.57 20.44
N ASN A 45 9.31 7.01 20.19
CA ASN A 45 8.97 7.80 19.01
C ASN A 45 9.62 9.20 19.04
N PRO A 46 9.91 9.81 17.88
CA PRO A 46 10.50 11.15 17.81
C PRO A 46 9.57 12.22 18.38
N VAL A 47 8.25 11.97 18.30
CA VAL A 47 7.19 12.75 18.95
C VAL A 47 6.26 11.76 19.64
N GLY A 48 5.78 12.09 20.85
CA GLY A 48 4.90 11.21 21.62
C GLY A 48 3.73 10.67 20.78
N ALA A 49 3.47 9.37 20.84
CA ALA A 49 2.49 8.69 19.98
C ALA A 49 1.55 7.79 20.78
N ARG A 50 0.26 7.80 20.45
CA ARG A 50 -0.71 6.83 20.96
C ARG A 50 -0.72 5.60 20.07
N THR A 51 -0.18 4.51 20.59
CA THR A 51 -0.06 3.20 19.92
C THR A 51 -1.17 2.23 20.33
N VAL A 52 -1.91 2.52 21.39
CA VAL A 52 -3.04 1.73 21.86
C VAL A 52 -4.35 2.39 21.41
N PRO A 53 -5.34 1.61 20.92
CA PRO A 53 -6.65 2.14 20.55
C PRO A 53 -7.25 3.02 21.65
N SER A 54 -7.57 4.26 21.31
CA SER A 54 -8.20 5.24 22.17
C SER A 54 -9.73 5.09 22.17
N GLY A 55 -10.38 5.38 23.30
CA GLY A 55 -11.83 5.30 23.41
C GLY A 55 -12.38 3.92 23.79
N SER A 56 -13.70 3.75 23.63
CA SER A 56 -14.41 2.55 24.10
C SER A 56 -14.20 1.36 23.17
N MET A 57 -13.60 0.27 23.68
CA MET A 57 -13.46 -1.01 22.98
C MET A 57 -14.81 -1.57 22.48
N LEU A 58 -15.91 -1.30 23.21
CA LEU A 58 -17.27 -1.67 22.79
C LEU A 58 -17.71 -0.87 21.55
N LYS A 59 -17.39 0.43 21.51
CA LYS A 59 -17.69 1.28 20.35
C LYS A 59 -16.85 0.84 19.15
N PHE A 60 -15.56 0.57 19.34
CA PHE A 60 -14.70 -0.01 18.30
C PHE A 60 -15.28 -1.29 17.73
N ALA A 61 -15.68 -2.24 18.60
CA ALA A 61 -16.31 -3.48 18.18
C ALA A 61 -17.61 -3.22 17.38
N SER A 62 -18.48 -2.31 17.85
CA SER A 62 -19.71 -1.99 17.14
C SER A 62 -19.46 -1.44 15.73
N THR A 63 -18.52 -0.51 15.56
CA THR A 63 -18.10 0.03 14.26
C THR A 63 -17.49 -1.07 13.41
N TYR A 64 -16.59 -1.88 13.99
CA TYR A 64 -15.90 -2.94 13.26
C TYR A 64 -16.87 -4.04 12.76
N PHE A 65 -17.91 -4.37 13.52
CA PHE A 65 -18.87 -5.42 13.17
C PHE A 65 -20.13 -4.93 12.42
N ARG A 66 -20.33 -3.62 12.28
CA ARG A 66 -21.50 -3.06 11.56
C ARG A 66 -21.50 -3.48 10.10
N LYS A 67 -22.54 -4.20 9.69
CA LYS A 67 -22.62 -4.89 8.39
C LYS A 67 -22.53 -3.94 7.19
N GLU A 68 -23.19 -2.79 7.25
CA GLU A 68 -23.21 -1.76 6.19
C GLU A 68 -21.80 -1.24 5.89
N GLU A 69 -21.04 -0.90 6.94
CA GLU A 69 -19.68 -0.39 6.80
C GLU A 69 -18.74 -1.49 6.30
N ARG A 70 -18.94 -2.75 6.73
CA ARG A 70 -18.12 -3.89 6.30
C ARG A 70 -18.19 -4.17 4.79
N VAL A 71 -19.34 -3.91 4.14
CA VAL A 71 -19.49 -4.11 2.69
C VAL A 71 -18.50 -3.26 1.90
N ARG A 72 -18.22 -2.03 2.38
CA ARG A 72 -17.29 -1.12 1.73
C ARG A 72 -15.83 -1.36 2.09
N ARG A 73 -15.51 -2.35 2.94
CA ARG A 73 -14.11 -2.67 3.28
C ARG A 73 -13.50 -3.75 2.40
N ALA A 74 -14.15 -4.08 1.29
CA ALA A 74 -13.65 -4.94 0.24
C ALA A 74 -14.20 -4.47 -1.12
N PRO A 75 -13.49 -4.71 -2.23
CA PRO A 75 -13.96 -4.37 -3.56
C PRO A 75 -15.19 -5.22 -3.93
N ALA A 76 -16.09 -4.63 -4.71
CA ALA A 76 -17.23 -5.32 -5.32
C ALA A 76 -16.82 -6.14 -6.57
N GLY A 77 -15.68 -5.82 -7.16
CA GLY A 77 -15.09 -6.53 -8.31
C GLY A 77 -13.68 -7.06 -8.03
N THR A 78 -13.09 -7.71 -9.03
CA THR A 78 -11.67 -8.12 -8.97
C THR A 78 -10.77 -6.90 -9.13
N VAL A 79 -9.80 -6.74 -8.23
CA VAL A 79 -8.75 -5.72 -8.35
C VAL A 79 -7.97 -5.96 -9.65
N PRO A 80 -7.88 -4.98 -10.56
CA PRO A 80 -7.15 -5.15 -11.81
C PRO A 80 -5.66 -5.16 -11.54
N VAL A 81 -5.05 -6.35 -11.54
CA VAL A 81 -3.60 -6.53 -11.45
C VAL A 81 -3.00 -6.39 -12.85
N HIS A 82 -1.96 -5.57 -12.98
CA HIS A 82 -1.23 -5.43 -14.24
C HIS A 82 -0.43 -6.71 -14.51
N PRO A 83 -0.54 -7.31 -15.71
CA PRO A 83 0.08 -8.59 -16.04
C PRO A 83 1.57 -8.42 -16.39
N THR A 84 2.33 -7.71 -15.54
CA THR A 84 3.76 -7.48 -15.74
C THR A 84 4.50 -8.81 -15.76
N THR A 85 5.31 -8.99 -16.80
CA THR A 85 6.12 -10.18 -17.00
C THR A 85 7.58 -9.92 -16.61
N VAL A 86 8.34 -11.00 -16.44
CA VAL A 86 9.81 -10.91 -16.27
C VAL A 86 10.46 -10.15 -17.43
N ALA A 87 9.92 -10.30 -18.65
CA ALA A 87 10.44 -9.61 -19.83
C ALA A 87 10.26 -8.08 -19.74
N ASP A 88 9.14 -7.63 -19.18
CA ASP A 88 8.89 -6.19 -18.97
C ASP A 88 9.88 -5.57 -17.98
N LEU A 89 10.33 -6.35 -17.00
CA LEU A 89 11.32 -5.94 -16.00
C LEU A 89 12.78 -6.23 -16.43
N ALA A 90 13.00 -6.88 -17.58
CA ALA A 90 14.34 -7.26 -18.03
C ALA A 90 15.11 -6.06 -18.60
N THR A 91 14.42 -5.09 -19.20
CA THR A 91 15.04 -3.88 -19.75
C THR A 91 15.19 -2.84 -18.63
N PRO A 92 16.41 -2.36 -18.32
CA PRO A 92 16.60 -1.30 -17.33
C PRO A 92 15.83 -0.01 -17.69
N PRO A 93 15.40 0.79 -16.70
CA PRO A 93 14.73 2.05 -16.98
C PRO A 93 15.66 3.07 -17.62
N ALA A 94 15.22 3.72 -18.70
CA ALA A 94 16.07 4.69 -19.39
C ALA A 94 16.22 6.00 -18.60
N SER A 95 15.24 6.33 -17.75
CA SER A 95 15.38 7.44 -16.78
C SER A 95 16.35 7.10 -15.65
N GLY A 96 16.71 5.83 -15.46
CA GLY A 96 17.42 5.38 -14.25
C GLY A 96 16.52 5.22 -13.02
N LEU A 97 15.21 5.48 -13.12
CA LEU A 97 14.24 5.22 -12.05
C LEU A 97 12.94 4.61 -12.57
N ARG A 98 12.60 3.42 -12.09
CA ARG A 98 11.29 2.78 -12.26
C ARG A 98 10.76 2.26 -10.94
N LEU A 99 9.48 2.48 -10.70
CA LEU A 99 8.78 1.95 -9.54
C LEU A 99 7.70 0.97 -10.00
N THR A 100 7.58 -0.13 -9.27
CA THR A 100 6.51 -1.11 -9.45
C THR A 100 5.88 -1.42 -8.11
N TRP A 101 4.64 -0.97 -7.91
CA TRP A 101 3.90 -1.24 -6.69
C TRP A 101 3.37 -2.69 -6.68
N MET A 102 3.88 -3.53 -5.79
CA MET A 102 3.52 -4.95 -5.70
C MET A 102 2.29 -5.20 -4.78
N GLY A 103 1.72 -4.13 -4.25
CA GLY A 103 0.61 -4.13 -3.30
C GLY A 103 1.08 -3.90 -1.86
N HIS A 104 0.22 -3.27 -1.07
CA HIS A 104 0.46 -2.82 0.30
C HIS A 104 1.65 -1.86 0.36
N SER A 105 2.65 -2.13 1.20
CA SER A 105 3.91 -1.38 1.24
C SER A 105 5.03 -2.01 0.42
N SER A 106 4.75 -3.11 -0.30
CA SER A 106 5.73 -3.76 -1.16
C SER A 106 5.94 -2.97 -2.44
N VAL A 107 7.15 -2.47 -2.65
CA VAL A 107 7.55 -1.77 -3.89
C VAL A 107 8.87 -2.34 -4.38
N LEU A 108 8.93 -2.68 -5.66
CA LEU A 108 10.18 -2.90 -6.36
C LEU A 108 10.62 -1.58 -7.01
N ALA A 109 11.76 -1.06 -6.56
CA ALA A 109 12.39 0.11 -7.15
C ALA A 109 13.62 -0.32 -7.95
N GLU A 110 13.65 0.05 -9.22
CA GLU A 110 14.86 0.03 -10.05
C GLU A 110 15.44 1.44 -10.04
N ILE A 111 16.58 1.64 -9.37
CA ILE A 111 17.22 2.94 -9.13
C ILE A 111 18.69 2.88 -9.51
N ASP A 112 19.13 3.73 -10.44
CA ASP A 112 20.51 3.80 -10.95
C ASP A 112 21.10 2.43 -11.31
N GLY A 113 20.27 1.59 -11.95
CA GLY A 113 20.64 0.23 -12.39
C GLY A 113 20.62 -0.84 -11.30
N ARG A 114 20.18 -0.52 -10.09
CA ARG A 114 20.05 -1.44 -8.95
C ARG A 114 18.60 -1.71 -8.58
N ARG A 115 18.34 -2.84 -7.93
CA ARG A 115 17.00 -3.25 -7.50
C ARG A 115 16.89 -3.29 -5.99
N VAL A 116 15.96 -2.49 -5.45
CA VAL A 116 15.60 -2.46 -4.05
C VAL A 116 14.16 -2.93 -3.89
N LEU A 117 13.94 -3.91 -3.02
CA LEU A 117 12.62 -4.44 -2.70
C LEU A 117 12.23 -4.05 -1.26
N PHE A 118 11.28 -3.14 -1.13
CA PHE A 118 10.79 -2.66 0.16
C PHE A 118 9.66 -3.55 0.68
N ASP A 119 9.65 -3.80 1.99
CA ASP A 119 8.58 -4.45 2.76
C ASP A 119 7.88 -5.61 2.02
N PRO A 120 8.61 -6.63 1.55
CA PRO A 120 8.05 -7.64 0.67
C PRO A 120 7.13 -8.61 1.43
N VAL A 121 5.85 -8.63 1.03
CA VAL A 121 4.84 -9.55 1.56
C VAL A 121 4.18 -10.33 0.43
N TRP A 122 4.68 -11.53 0.14
CA TRP A 122 4.07 -12.46 -0.82
C TRP A 122 3.04 -13.39 -0.17
N GLY A 123 2.95 -13.38 1.16
CA GLY A 123 1.95 -14.12 1.93
C GLY A 123 0.52 -13.76 1.55
N GLN A 124 -0.37 -14.75 1.61
CA GLN A 124 -1.81 -14.56 1.41
C GLN A 124 -2.49 -13.83 2.57
N ARG A 125 -1.84 -13.82 3.75
CA ARG A 125 -2.36 -13.21 4.98
C ARG A 125 -1.26 -12.53 5.78
N CYS A 126 -1.60 -11.41 6.42
CA CYS A 126 -0.74 -10.73 7.38
C CYS A 126 -0.98 -11.33 8.77
N SER A 127 -0.32 -12.45 9.07
CA SER A 127 -0.59 -13.20 10.30
C SER A 127 0.52 -14.20 10.63
N PRO A 128 0.72 -14.53 11.93
CA PRO A 128 1.57 -15.66 12.31
C PRO A 128 0.97 -17.03 11.94
N PHE A 129 -0.31 -17.07 11.55
CA PHE A 129 -1.05 -18.29 11.23
C PHE A 129 -1.51 -18.28 9.77
N SER A 130 -1.43 -19.43 9.09
CA SER A 130 -1.80 -19.55 7.68
C SER A 130 -3.31 -19.39 7.39
N MET A 131 -4.17 -19.64 8.38
CA MET A 131 -5.63 -19.67 8.20
C MET A 131 -6.36 -18.45 8.79
N VAL A 132 -5.73 -17.69 9.68
CA VAL A 132 -6.35 -16.60 10.46
C VAL A 132 -5.67 -15.28 10.13
N GLY A 133 -6.39 -14.16 10.20
CA GLY A 133 -5.86 -12.81 10.00
C GLY A 133 -6.24 -12.19 8.64
N PRO A 134 -5.92 -10.90 8.42
CA PRO A 134 -6.27 -10.18 7.20
C PRO A 134 -5.80 -10.92 5.94
N LYS A 135 -6.69 -11.14 4.98
CA LYS A 135 -6.37 -11.77 3.69
C LYS A 135 -6.17 -10.69 2.64
N ARG A 136 -5.24 -10.93 1.71
CA ARG A 136 -5.02 -10.06 0.55
C ARG A 136 -6.27 -9.97 -0.33
N LEU A 137 -6.54 -8.79 -0.88
CA LEU A 137 -7.67 -8.48 -1.75
C LEU A 137 -7.44 -8.83 -3.23
N HIS A 138 -6.19 -9.07 -3.62
CA HIS A 138 -5.77 -9.41 -4.98
C HIS A 138 -4.61 -10.42 -4.94
N PRO A 139 -4.29 -11.17 -6.01
CA PRO A 139 -3.06 -11.96 -6.05
C PRO A 139 -1.83 -11.04 -6.08
N VAL A 140 -0.68 -11.52 -5.60
CA VAL A 140 0.57 -10.77 -5.77
C VAL A 140 0.87 -10.65 -7.27
N PRO A 141 1.26 -9.47 -7.79
CA PRO A 141 1.32 -9.26 -9.24
C PRO A 141 2.33 -10.14 -9.98
N VAL A 142 3.49 -10.37 -9.38
CA VAL A 142 4.56 -11.19 -9.95
C VAL A 142 5.00 -12.22 -8.91
N PRO A 143 5.14 -13.52 -9.26
CA PRO A 143 5.72 -14.51 -8.37
C PRO A 143 7.15 -14.12 -7.93
N LEU A 144 7.48 -14.30 -6.66
CA LEU A 144 8.77 -13.86 -6.10
C LEU A 144 9.99 -14.47 -6.83
N ARG A 145 9.87 -15.72 -7.29
CA ARG A 145 10.91 -16.43 -8.07
C ARG A 145 11.13 -15.87 -9.48
N GLU A 146 10.15 -15.10 -9.98
CA GLU A 146 10.16 -14.49 -11.31
C GLU A 146 10.63 -13.04 -11.23
N LEU A 147 10.77 -12.46 -10.03
CA LEU A 147 11.50 -11.21 -9.89
C LEU A 147 12.95 -11.44 -10.27
N ALA A 148 13.47 -10.55 -11.11
CA ALA A 148 14.89 -10.50 -11.37
C ALA A 148 15.67 -10.26 -10.06
N PRO A 149 16.94 -10.69 -9.97
CA PRO A 149 17.71 -10.56 -8.73
C PRO A 149 17.65 -9.14 -8.16
N VAL A 150 17.33 -9.05 -6.88
CA VAL A 150 17.31 -7.78 -6.12
C VAL A 150 18.62 -7.65 -5.36
N ASP A 151 19.18 -6.44 -5.35
CA ASP A 151 20.43 -6.13 -4.66
C ASP A 151 20.19 -5.95 -3.17
N ALA A 152 19.10 -5.27 -2.81
CA ALA A 152 18.71 -4.99 -1.43
C ALA A 152 17.24 -5.36 -1.16
N VAL A 153 16.99 -5.94 0.01
CA VAL A 153 15.67 -6.07 0.64
C VAL A 153 15.64 -5.13 1.83
N VAL A 154 14.70 -4.20 1.84
CA VAL A 154 14.59 -3.16 2.87
C VAL A 154 13.32 -3.39 3.66
N ILE A 155 13.43 -3.43 4.99
CA ILE A 155 12.30 -3.60 5.90
C ILE A 155 12.11 -2.33 6.73
N SER A 156 10.90 -1.81 6.83
CA SER A 156 10.57 -0.64 7.66
C SER A 156 10.42 -1.01 9.13
N HIS A 157 9.74 -2.11 9.45
CA HIS A 157 9.52 -2.58 10.82
C HIS A 157 9.01 -4.03 10.85
N ASP A 158 8.70 -4.55 12.04
CA ASP A 158 8.44 -5.98 12.25
C ASP A 158 6.98 -6.42 12.21
N HIS A 159 6.00 -5.62 11.75
CA HIS A 159 4.62 -6.11 11.65
C HIS A 159 4.44 -7.13 10.52
N TYR A 160 3.38 -7.93 10.60
CA TYR A 160 3.17 -9.07 9.69
C TYR A 160 2.88 -8.68 8.23
N ASP A 161 2.42 -7.46 8.02
CA ASP A 161 2.12 -6.86 6.73
C ASP A 161 3.30 -6.07 6.11
N HIS A 162 4.42 -6.00 6.82
CA HIS A 162 5.70 -5.44 6.32
C HIS A 162 6.84 -6.47 6.33
N LEU A 163 6.77 -7.44 7.25
CA LEU A 163 7.77 -8.49 7.43
C LEU A 163 7.12 -9.89 7.43
N ASP A 164 7.14 -10.52 6.25
CA ASP A 164 6.52 -11.83 6.01
C ASP A 164 7.56 -12.97 5.99
N MET A 165 7.49 -13.87 6.97
CA MET A 165 8.45 -14.98 7.10
C MET A 165 8.56 -15.86 5.85
N PRO A 166 7.46 -16.34 5.22
CA PRO A 166 7.55 -17.07 3.95
C PRO A 166 8.33 -16.33 2.87
N THR A 167 8.10 -15.03 2.72
CA THR A 167 8.80 -14.18 1.77
C THR A 167 10.28 -14.07 2.09
N ILE A 168 10.64 -13.77 3.34
CA ILE A 168 12.04 -13.72 3.77
C ILE A 168 12.74 -15.06 3.51
N ARG A 169 12.12 -16.19 3.87
CA ARG A 169 12.70 -17.53 3.62
C ARG A 169 12.90 -17.84 2.15
N ALA A 170 12.03 -17.35 1.27
CA ALA A 170 12.22 -17.49 -0.16
C ALA A 170 13.40 -16.63 -0.65
N LEU A 171 13.54 -15.41 -0.12
CA LEU A 171 14.65 -14.49 -0.41
C LEU A 171 15.98 -14.91 0.20
N VAL A 172 16.01 -15.78 1.23
CA VAL A 172 17.26 -16.38 1.72
C VAL A 172 18.01 -17.11 0.60
N ARG A 173 17.31 -17.61 -0.43
CA ARG A 173 17.95 -18.27 -1.57
C ARG A 173 18.51 -17.30 -2.62
N SER A 174 18.25 -15.99 -2.49
CA SER A 174 18.85 -14.97 -3.36
C SER A 174 20.18 -14.48 -2.78
N HIS A 175 20.84 -13.55 -3.49
CA HIS A 175 22.06 -12.87 -3.05
C HIS A 175 21.79 -11.50 -2.41
N ALA A 176 20.52 -11.15 -2.18
CA ALA A 176 20.15 -9.84 -1.66
C ALA A 176 20.75 -9.59 -0.27
N MET A 177 21.18 -8.35 -0.06
CA MET A 177 21.47 -7.80 1.26
C MET A 177 20.17 -7.38 1.94
N PHE A 178 19.99 -7.73 3.20
CA PHE A 178 18.85 -7.30 4.01
C PHE A 178 19.26 -6.08 4.84
N VAL A 179 18.58 -4.95 4.63
CA VAL A 179 18.82 -3.72 5.39
C VAL A 179 17.57 -3.44 6.22
N VAL A 180 17.72 -3.47 7.54
CA VAL A 180 16.60 -3.46 8.49
C VAL A 180 16.88 -2.56 9.69
N PRO A 181 15.87 -2.14 10.47
CA PRO A 181 16.08 -1.40 11.70
C PRO A 181 16.67 -2.29 12.80
N LEU A 182 17.29 -1.68 13.81
CA LEU A 182 17.81 -2.37 15.00
C LEU A 182 16.81 -3.36 15.60
N GLY A 183 17.27 -4.57 15.88
CA GLY A 183 16.48 -5.62 16.53
C GLY A 183 15.72 -6.51 15.57
N VAL A 184 15.30 -6.00 14.40
CA VAL A 184 14.58 -6.77 13.38
C VAL A 184 15.44 -7.93 12.88
N GLY A 185 16.78 -7.79 12.92
CA GLY A 185 17.70 -8.83 12.49
C GLY A 185 17.58 -10.14 13.28
N ALA A 186 17.09 -10.10 14.52
CA ALA A 186 16.83 -11.32 15.30
C ALA A 186 15.78 -12.22 14.64
N HIS A 187 14.77 -11.63 13.99
CA HIS A 187 13.77 -12.37 13.24
C HIS A 187 14.36 -13.00 11.97
N LEU A 188 15.12 -12.22 11.21
CA LEU A 188 15.76 -12.66 9.96
C LEU A 188 16.75 -13.79 10.21
N GLU A 189 17.59 -13.66 11.24
CA GLU A 189 18.54 -14.69 11.67
C GLU A 189 17.82 -15.98 12.04
N ARG A 190 16.73 -15.91 12.83
CA ARG A 190 15.89 -17.08 13.14
C ARG A 190 15.28 -17.72 11.89
N TRP A 191 15.05 -16.96 10.84
CA TRP A 191 14.48 -17.45 9.59
C TRP A 191 15.53 -17.90 8.57
N GLY A 192 16.82 -17.81 8.90
CA GLY A 192 17.93 -18.35 8.14
C GLY A 192 18.66 -17.34 7.26
N VAL A 193 18.46 -16.03 7.46
CA VAL A 193 19.30 -15.01 6.83
C VAL A 193 20.68 -15.03 7.48
N PRO A 194 21.77 -15.24 6.73
CA PRO A 194 23.13 -15.18 7.27
C PRO A 194 23.48 -13.77 7.76
N ALA A 195 24.26 -13.68 8.84
CA ALA A 195 24.62 -12.41 9.46
C ALA A 195 25.36 -11.46 8.50
N GLU A 196 26.21 -12.01 7.63
CA GLU A 196 26.97 -11.27 6.62
C GLU A 196 26.11 -10.69 5.49
N ARG A 197 24.85 -11.14 5.35
CA ARG A 197 23.88 -10.59 4.39
C ARG A 197 22.86 -9.67 5.03
N MET A 198 23.15 -9.17 6.22
CA MET A 198 22.23 -8.32 6.97
C MET A 198 22.95 -7.11 7.55
N THR A 199 22.30 -5.96 7.50
CA THR A 199 22.74 -4.76 8.19
C THR A 199 21.56 -4.20 8.98
N GLU A 200 21.76 -4.05 10.29
CA GLU A 200 20.80 -3.40 11.18
C GLU A 200 21.20 -1.95 11.39
N LEU A 201 20.27 -1.01 11.25
CA LEU A 201 20.51 0.43 11.37
C LEU A 201 19.60 1.05 12.44
N ASP A 202 20.15 2.00 13.20
CA ASP A 202 19.39 2.97 13.97
C ASP A 202 18.98 4.15 13.08
N TRP A 203 18.10 5.03 13.56
CA TRP A 203 17.79 6.27 12.83
C TRP A 203 19.05 7.10 12.59
N HIS A 204 19.11 7.69 11.40
CA HIS A 204 20.20 8.47 10.84
C HIS A 204 21.47 7.67 10.50
N GLU A 205 21.52 6.37 10.80
CA GLU A 205 22.59 5.50 10.30
C GLU A 205 22.34 5.11 8.84
N SER A 206 23.43 4.89 8.11
CA SER A 206 23.40 4.55 6.68
C SER A 206 24.33 3.38 6.38
N THR A 207 24.06 2.68 5.28
CA THR A 207 24.93 1.65 4.72
C THR A 207 24.96 1.72 3.20
N GLU A 208 26.01 1.20 2.59
CA GLU A 208 26.17 1.11 1.14
C GLU A 208 25.84 -0.31 0.66
N VAL A 209 24.92 -0.42 -0.29
CA VAL A 209 24.61 -1.69 -0.97
C VAL A 209 24.59 -1.47 -2.47
N ALA A 210 25.48 -2.16 -3.18
CA ALA A 210 25.60 -2.10 -4.64
C ALA A 210 25.76 -0.66 -5.22
N GLY A 211 26.35 0.26 -4.45
CA GLY A 211 26.53 1.66 -4.83
C GLY A 211 25.32 2.56 -4.58
N LEU A 212 24.34 2.07 -3.82
CA LEU A 212 23.26 2.86 -3.24
C LEU A 212 23.56 3.12 -1.77
N THR A 213 23.36 4.36 -1.31
CA THR A 213 23.29 4.69 0.10
C THR A 213 21.87 4.46 0.59
N LEU A 214 21.71 3.58 1.59
CA LEU A 214 20.44 3.36 2.28
C LEU A 214 20.54 3.93 3.69
N THR A 215 19.64 4.86 4.02
CA THR A 215 19.60 5.53 5.32
C THR A 215 18.29 5.25 6.02
N ALA A 216 18.36 4.71 7.24
CA ALA A 216 17.19 4.58 8.10
C ALA A 216 16.85 5.96 8.66
N THR A 217 15.65 6.47 8.41
CA THR A 217 15.19 7.76 8.92
C THR A 217 14.07 7.59 9.95
N PRO A 218 13.86 8.58 10.84
CA PRO A 218 12.81 8.51 11.84
C PRO A 218 11.42 8.20 11.26
N ALA A 219 10.61 7.54 12.07
CA ALA A 219 9.20 7.28 11.81
C ALA A 219 8.43 7.33 13.14
N ARG A 220 7.13 7.63 13.06
CA ARG A 220 6.20 7.66 14.20
C ARG A 220 5.30 6.43 14.15
N HIS A 221 5.76 5.32 14.75
CA HIS A 221 5.06 4.04 14.73
C HIS A 221 5.41 3.21 15.98
N PHE A 222 5.20 1.90 15.93
CA PHE A 222 5.59 0.96 16.98
C PHE A 222 5.97 -0.39 16.37
N CYS A 223 6.25 -1.38 17.20
CA CYS A 223 6.57 -2.73 16.74
C CYS A 223 5.91 -3.79 17.61
N GLY A 224 5.94 -5.04 17.12
CA GLY A 224 5.59 -6.20 17.91
C GLY A 224 4.90 -7.28 17.10
N ARG A 225 5.37 -8.52 17.29
CA ARG A 225 4.81 -9.70 16.63
C ARG A 225 3.97 -10.59 17.56
N GLY A 226 3.84 -10.28 18.84
CA GLY A 226 3.13 -11.12 19.79
C GLY A 226 2.45 -10.37 20.93
N LEU A 227 1.48 -11.03 21.58
CA LEU A 227 0.61 -10.46 22.62
C LEU A 227 1.35 -9.94 23.88
N ARG A 228 2.61 -10.35 24.07
CA ARG A 228 3.47 -9.96 25.20
C ARG A 228 4.86 -9.50 24.75
N ASN A 229 5.04 -9.15 23.47
CA ASN A 229 6.35 -8.69 23.00
C ASN A 229 6.67 -7.35 23.66
N THR A 230 7.82 -7.27 24.31
CA THR A 230 8.49 -6.01 24.59
C THR A 230 8.93 -5.41 23.25
N GLN A 231 8.65 -4.12 23.03
CA GLN A 231 8.95 -3.37 21.81
C GLN A 231 10.47 -3.16 21.64
N HIS A 232 11.21 -4.24 21.39
CA HIS A 232 12.68 -4.26 21.28
C HIS A 232 13.20 -4.18 19.85
N THR A 233 12.32 -3.99 18.87
CA THR A 233 12.68 -3.77 17.46
C THR A 233 12.37 -2.32 17.11
N LEU A 234 13.25 -1.67 16.36
CA LEU A 234 13.02 -0.32 15.86
C LEU A 234 12.10 -0.37 14.63
N TRP A 235 11.47 0.75 14.33
CA TRP A 235 10.73 1.02 13.09
C TRP A 235 11.39 2.21 12.39
N ALA A 236 11.44 2.22 11.06
CA ALA A 236 12.09 3.27 10.30
C ALA A 236 11.36 3.57 8.99
N SER A 237 11.50 4.80 8.53
CA SER A 237 11.36 5.13 7.12
C SER A 237 12.72 5.04 6.43
N TRP A 238 12.76 5.09 5.10
CA TRP A 238 13.98 4.84 4.34
C TRP A 238 14.23 5.88 3.26
N VAL A 239 15.43 6.42 3.25
CA VAL A 239 16.00 7.11 2.10
C VAL A 239 16.87 6.13 1.33
N VAL A 240 16.73 6.12 0.01
CA VAL A 240 17.67 5.44 -0.89
C VAL A 240 18.19 6.45 -1.90
N ALA A 241 19.49 6.67 -1.88
CA ALA A 241 20.19 7.57 -2.79
C ALA A 241 21.18 6.79 -3.66
N GLY A 242 21.05 6.94 -4.97
CA GLY A 242 22.05 6.50 -5.95
C GLY A 242 22.87 7.68 -6.47
N SER A 243 23.58 7.44 -7.58
CA SER A 243 24.40 8.46 -8.25
C SER A 243 23.62 9.64 -8.82
N GLY A 244 22.37 9.41 -9.25
CA GLY A 244 21.54 10.41 -9.92
C GLY A 244 20.10 10.46 -9.41
N ARG A 245 19.66 9.45 -8.66
CA ARG A 245 18.27 9.30 -8.21
C ARG A 245 18.17 9.19 -6.70
N ARG A 246 17.06 9.69 -6.14
CA ARG A 246 16.74 9.62 -4.72
C ARG A 246 15.27 9.28 -4.53
N ILE A 247 14.99 8.28 -3.71
CA ILE A 247 13.63 7.88 -3.36
C ILE A 247 13.47 7.79 -1.85
N TYR A 248 12.23 7.96 -1.40
CA TYR A 248 11.85 7.83 0.00
C TYR A 248 10.74 6.78 0.17
N HIS A 249 10.83 5.91 1.19
CA HIS A 249 9.80 4.96 1.58
C HIS A 249 9.39 5.22 3.03
N SER A 250 8.10 5.45 3.27
CA SER A 250 7.62 5.88 4.60
C SER A 250 7.52 4.77 5.65
N GLY A 251 7.59 3.50 5.26
CA GLY A 251 6.98 2.43 6.06
C GLY A 251 5.48 2.68 6.21
N ASP A 252 4.95 2.54 7.42
CA ASP A 252 3.56 2.81 7.80
C ASP A 252 3.42 3.90 8.89
N THR A 253 4.40 4.82 8.95
CA THR A 253 4.46 5.92 9.92
C THR A 253 3.18 6.79 9.98
N GLY A 254 2.90 7.33 11.17
CA GLY A 254 2.02 8.49 11.35
C GLY A 254 2.71 9.80 11.02
N TYR A 255 1.93 10.89 10.95
CA TYR A 255 2.48 12.21 10.65
C TYR A 255 3.30 12.79 11.81
N PHE A 256 4.42 13.44 11.48
CA PHE A 256 5.25 14.22 12.41
C PHE A 256 6.10 15.24 11.63
N SER A 257 6.56 16.30 12.31
CA SER A 257 7.30 17.40 11.67
C SER A 257 8.67 17.00 11.10
N GLY A 258 9.21 15.84 11.49
CA GLY A 258 10.52 15.38 11.04
C GLY A 258 10.59 15.04 9.55
N PHE A 259 9.45 14.94 8.84
CA PHE A 259 9.46 14.88 7.37
C PHE A 259 10.15 16.08 6.72
N ALA A 260 9.96 17.28 7.27
CA ALA A 260 10.62 18.48 6.75
C ALA A 260 12.14 18.45 6.99
N GLU A 261 12.57 17.89 8.13
CA GLU A 261 13.98 17.68 8.44
C GLU A 261 14.61 16.63 7.52
N ILE A 262 13.90 15.53 7.24
CA ILE A 262 14.33 14.49 6.28
C ILE A 262 14.42 15.10 4.87
N GLY A 263 13.42 15.88 4.45
CA GLY A 263 13.43 16.57 3.15
C GLY A 263 14.61 17.54 3.01
N ALA A 264 14.90 18.32 4.05
CA ALA A 264 16.02 19.24 4.08
C ALA A 264 17.39 18.52 4.05
N ALA A 265 17.51 17.37 4.72
CA ALA A 265 18.77 16.63 4.81
C ALA A 265 19.08 15.78 3.56
N TYR A 266 18.06 15.17 2.96
CA TYR A 266 18.26 14.13 1.94
C TYR A 266 17.57 14.43 0.60
N GLY A 267 16.59 15.33 0.59
CA GLY A 267 15.84 15.69 -0.60
C GLY A 267 16.60 16.62 -1.57
N PRO A 268 15.93 17.08 -2.64
CA PRO A 268 14.60 16.63 -3.06
C PRO A 268 14.61 15.17 -3.55
N PHE A 269 13.45 14.51 -3.51
CA PHE A 269 13.29 13.13 -3.96
C PHE A 269 12.64 13.10 -5.34
N ASP A 270 13.07 12.19 -6.21
CA ASP A 270 12.38 11.91 -7.46
C ASP A 270 10.99 11.30 -7.21
N ALA A 271 10.88 10.48 -6.17
CA ALA A 271 9.64 9.86 -5.75
C ALA A 271 9.58 9.61 -4.23
N THR A 272 8.43 9.86 -3.64
CA THR A 272 8.12 9.44 -2.26
C THR A 272 7.04 8.36 -2.28
N MET A 273 7.28 7.26 -1.58
CA MET A 273 6.35 6.15 -1.40
C MET A 273 5.73 6.30 -0.02
N ILE A 274 4.47 6.76 0.04
CA ILE A 274 3.85 7.27 1.27
C ILE A 274 2.64 6.43 1.66
N GLN A 275 2.62 5.97 2.91
CA GLN A 275 1.51 5.23 3.51
C GLN A 275 0.26 6.11 3.59
N ILE A 276 -0.89 5.59 3.15
CA ILE A 276 -2.15 6.36 3.14
C ILE A 276 -3.35 5.60 3.72
N GLY A 277 -3.20 4.32 4.05
CA GLY A 277 -4.28 3.46 4.55
C GLY A 277 -4.05 3.01 5.99
N ALA A 278 -4.99 2.23 6.53
CA ALA A 278 -4.96 1.75 7.91
C ALA A 278 -5.11 2.83 9.00
N TYR A 279 -5.48 4.07 8.67
CA TYR A 279 -5.74 5.12 9.64
C TYR A 279 -7.08 4.94 10.37
N SER A 280 -7.17 5.49 11.58
CA SER A 280 -8.41 5.51 12.36
C SER A 280 -8.33 6.48 13.52
N ASP A 281 -9.47 7.07 13.91
CA ASP A 281 -9.62 7.86 15.13
C ASP A 281 -9.19 7.11 16.40
N TYR A 282 -9.23 5.78 16.37
CA TYR A 282 -8.78 4.95 17.48
C TYR A 282 -7.25 4.98 17.65
N TRP A 283 -6.45 5.20 16.61
CA TRP A 283 -4.98 5.26 16.68
C TRP A 283 -4.42 6.40 15.81
N PRO A 284 -4.77 7.65 16.13
CA PRO A 284 -4.60 8.79 15.22
C PRO A 284 -3.14 9.19 14.99
N ASP A 285 -2.21 8.65 15.78
CA ASP A 285 -0.82 9.13 15.82
C ASP A 285 0.15 8.28 14.98
N ILE A 286 -0.26 7.10 14.52
CA ILE A 286 0.64 6.06 14.00
C ILE A 286 0.38 5.64 12.56
N HIS A 287 -0.69 6.12 11.92
CA HIS A 287 -0.98 5.93 10.50
C HIS A 287 -1.55 7.23 9.94
N MET A 288 -0.98 7.71 8.84
CA MET A 288 -1.41 8.96 8.20
C MET A 288 -2.78 8.84 7.54
N THR A 289 -3.59 9.89 7.67
CA THR A 289 -4.73 10.12 6.76
C THR A 289 -4.23 10.48 5.34
N PRO A 290 -5.11 10.48 4.32
CA PRO A 290 -4.73 10.88 2.98
C PRO A 290 -4.12 12.30 2.88
N GLU A 291 -4.68 13.25 3.62
CA GLU A 291 -4.23 14.65 3.67
C GLU A 291 -2.87 14.76 4.38
N GLU A 292 -2.69 14.00 5.47
CA GLU A 292 -1.41 13.91 6.16
C GLU A 292 -0.33 13.27 5.29
N GLY A 293 -0.67 12.27 4.49
CA GLY A 293 0.23 11.66 3.51
C GLY A 293 0.70 12.65 2.44
N VAL A 294 -0.21 13.46 1.90
CA VAL A 294 0.15 14.54 0.94
C VAL A 294 1.00 15.60 1.64
N ARG A 295 0.68 15.98 2.88
CA ARG A 295 1.50 16.91 3.66
C ARG A 295 2.91 16.38 3.89
N ALA A 296 3.06 15.10 4.26
CA ALA A 296 4.36 14.46 4.42
C ALA A 296 5.17 14.48 3.11
N HIS A 297 4.52 14.22 1.96
CA HIS A 297 5.16 14.35 0.65
C HIS A 297 5.67 15.79 0.42
N LEU A 298 4.86 16.82 0.68
CA LEU A 298 5.28 18.21 0.53
C LEU A 298 6.44 18.57 1.46
N ASP A 299 6.39 18.15 2.72
CA ASP A 299 7.46 18.41 3.69
C ASP A 299 8.80 17.77 3.23
N LEU A 300 8.74 16.54 2.71
CA LEU A 300 9.90 15.85 2.12
C LEU A 300 10.44 16.57 0.86
N GLN A 301 9.62 17.37 0.18
CA GLN A 301 9.99 18.15 -0.99
C GLN A 301 10.32 19.61 -0.68
N GLY A 302 10.40 19.99 0.60
CA GLY A 302 10.67 21.36 1.02
C GLY A 302 9.50 22.33 0.75
N GLY A 303 8.28 21.80 0.69
CA GLY A 303 7.05 22.56 0.46
C GLY A 303 6.73 22.85 -1.01
N ASP A 304 7.53 22.35 -1.96
CA ASP A 304 7.32 22.55 -3.39
C ASP A 304 6.50 21.40 -4.01
N PRO A 305 5.21 21.62 -4.34
CA PRO A 305 4.34 20.57 -4.87
C PRO A 305 4.71 20.10 -6.29
N ALA A 306 5.56 20.84 -7.00
CA ALA A 306 6.01 20.48 -8.34
C ALA A 306 7.20 19.50 -8.33
N ARG A 307 7.78 19.21 -7.16
CA ARG A 307 8.96 18.34 -7.05
C ARG A 307 8.59 16.88 -6.83
N GLY A 308 9.12 16.04 -7.72
CA GLY A 308 8.95 14.59 -7.66
C GLY A 308 7.49 14.14 -7.73
N ILE A 309 7.29 12.85 -7.54
CA ILE A 309 5.95 12.26 -7.50
C ILE A 309 5.69 11.60 -6.16
N MET A 310 4.41 11.53 -5.77
CA MET A 310 3.95 10.72 -4.65
C MET A 310 3.35 9.42 -5.18
N LEU A 311 3.89 8.28 -4.76
CA LEU A 311 3.31 6.95 -4.94
C LEU A 311 2.64 6.52 -3.62
N PRO A 312 1.30 6.48 -3.54
CA PRO A 312 0.62 6.01 -2.36
C PRO A 312 0.79 4.50 -2.15
N ILE A 313 1.16 4.09 -0.94
CA ILE A 313 1.32 2.70 -0.49
C ILE A 313 0.42 2.42 0.72
N HIS A 314 0.46 1.18 1.24
CA HIS A 314 -0.31 0.75 2.42
C HIS A 314 -1.84 0.78 2.25
N TRP A 315 -2.33 0.61 1.01
CA TRP A 315 -3.77 0.57 0.68
C TRP A 315 -4.09 -0.51 -0.37
N GLY A 316 -5.39 -0.72 -0.66
CA GLY A 316 -5.84 -1.54 -1.80
C GLY A 316 -5.54 -3.04 -1.72
N THR A 317 -4.89 -3.51 -0.64
CA THR A 317 -4.24 -4.83 -0.60
C THR A 317 -4.67 -5.67 0.59
N PHE A 318 -4.61 -5.12 1.80
CA PHE A 318 -5.14 -5.74 3.01
C PHE A 318 -6.14 -4.78 3.67
N ASN A 319 -7.16 -5.33 4.31
CA ASN A 319 -8.09 -4.57 5.12
C ASN A 319 -7.61 -4.60 6.58
N LEU A 320 -7.02 -3.49 7.02
CA LEU A 320 -6.40 -3.34 8.35
C LEU A 320 -7.09 -2.30 9.24
N ALA A 321 -8.09 -1.58 8.73
CA ALA A 321 -8.80 -0.52 9.44
C ALA A 321 -10.28 -0.44 9.01
N PRO A 322 -11.14 0.27 9.78
CA PRO A 322 -12.57 0.27 9.52
C PRO A 322 -13.02 1.14 8.34
N HIS A 323 -12.15 1.96 7.75
CA HIS A 323 -12.48 2.80 6.59
C HIS A 323 -12.79 1.93 5.33
N PRO A 324 -13.58 2.45 4.37
CA PRO A 324 -13.73 1.83 3.05
C PRO A 324 -12.38 1.56 2.37
N TRP A 325 -12.26 0.45 1.63
CA TRP A 325 -10.96 0.01 1.10
C TRP A 325 -10.39 0.98 0.05
N GLU A 326 -11.27 1.69 -0.67
CA GLU A 326 -10.93 2.64 -1.72
C GLU A 326 -10.73 4.08 -1.23
N GLU A 327 -11.25 4.42 -0.04
CA GLU A 327 -11.23 5.78 0.51
C GLU A 327 -9.83 6.38 0.60
N PRO A 328 -8.78 5.65 1.01
CA PRO A 328 -7.42 6.18 1.05
C PRO A 328 -6.98 6.79 -0.29
N ALA A 329 -7.12 6.05 -1.40
CA ALA A 329 -6.65 6.53 -2.69
C ALA A 329 -7.50 7.67 -3.23
N GLU A 330 -8.82 7.60 -3.01
CA GLU A 330 -9.73 8.68 -3.39
C GLU A 330 -9.37 9.99 -2.67
N GLY A 331 -9.16 9.92 -1.35
CA GLY A 331 -8.73 11.05 -0.53
C GLY A 331 -7.36 11.59 -0.95
N THR A 332 -6.39 10.72 -1.22
CA THR A 332 -5.03 11.15 -1.56
C THR A 332 -4.98 11.84 -2.92
N VAL A 333 -5.73 11.33 -3.91
CA VAL A 333 -5.83 11.99 -5.22
C VAL A 333 -6.52 13.36 -5.09
N ALA A 334 -7.56 13.46 -4.28
CA ALA A 334 -8.23 14.74 -4.03
C ALA A 334 -7.30 15.75 -3.33
N ALA A 335 -6.65 15.35 -2.23
CA ALA A 335 -5.71 16.17 -1.48
C ALA A 335 -4.49 16.56 -2.32
N GLY A 336 -3.96 15.64 -3.14
CA GLY A 336 -2.87 15.91 -4.06
C GLY A 336 -3.24 16.96 -5.10
N LYS A 337 -4.43 16.85 -5.69
CA LYS A 337 -4.96 17.86 -6.63
C LYS A 337 -5.13 19.23 -5.98
N GLU A 338 -5.65 19.28 -4.74
CA GLU A 338 -5.81 20.53 -4.00
C GLU A 338 -4.46 21.20 -3.69
N ALA A 339 -3.45 20.41 -3.32
CA ALA A 339 -2.10 20.89 -3.05
C ALA A 339 -1.27 21.19 -4.31
N GLY A 340 -1.74 20.78 -5.50
CA GLY A 340 -0.96 20.82 -6.73
C GLY A 340 0.14 19.76 -6.84
N ALA A 341 0.14 18.77 -5.95
CA ALA A 341 1.12 17.69 -5.92
C ALA A 341 0.78 16.58 -6.93
N THR A 342 1.81 16.00 -7.54
CA THR A 342 1.63 14.92 -8.51
C THR A 342 1.52 13.56 -7.81
N VAL A 343 0.31 13.01 -7.74
CA VAL A 343 0.04 11.68 -7.18
C VAL A 343 -0.17 10.67 -8.30
N THR A 344 0.66 9.62 -8.33
CA THR A 344 0.50 8.50 -9.27
C THR A 344 -0.19 7.31 -8.61
N VAL A 345 -1.05 6.63 -9.36
CA VAL A 345 -1.89 5.54 -8.86
C VAL A 345 -1.85 4.33 -9.80
N PRO A 346 -0.69 3.64 -9.89
CA PRO A 346 -0.57 2.44 -10.71
C PRO A 346 -1.54 1.35 -10.26
N ARG A 347 -1.96 0.50 -11.21
CA ARG A 347 -2.53 -0.80 -10.87
C ARG A 347 -1.46 -1.65 -10.18
N PRO A 348 -1.80 -2.57 -9.24
CA PRO A 348 -0.80 -3.47 -8.66
C PRO A 348 -0.01 -4.20 -9.75
N GLY A 349 1.31 -4.09 -9.70
CA GLY A 349 2.25 -4.65 -10.66
C GLY A 349 2.59 -3.74 -11.83
N GLN A 350 1.91 -2.61 -12.05
CA GLN A 350 2.16 -1.74 -13.21
C GLN A 350 3.49 -0.98 -13.02
N PRO A 351 4.53 -1.24 -13.83
CA PRO A 351 5.75 -0.46 -13.78
C PRO A 351 5.53 0.92 -14.40
N PHE A 352 6.21 1.93 -13.86
CA PHE A 352 6.26 3.25 -14.47
C PHE A 352 7.58 3.95 -14.16
N GLU A 353 7.97 4.88 -15.03
CA GLU A 353 9.14 5.74 -14.86
C GLU A 353 8.64 7.18 -14.70
N PRO A 354 8.93 7.88 -13.60
CA PRO A 354 8.33 9.20 -13.32
C PRO A 354 8.44 10.21 -14.46
N GLU A 355 9.54 10.16 -15.22
CA GLU A 355 9.82 11.08 -16.32
C GLU A 355 9.18 10.70 -17.66
N ARG A 356 8.66 9.48 -17.82
CA ARG A 356 8.16 8.96 -19.10
C ARG A 356 6.64 8.82 -19.17
N GLY A 357 5.96 9.10 -18.06
CA GLY A 357 4.50 9.06 -17.97
C GLY A 357 4.04 8.38 -16.69
N LEU A 358 2.93 8.89 -16.17
CA LEU A 358 2.40 8.46 -14.88
C LEU A 358 1.07 7.72 -15.06
N PRO A 359 0.89 6.58 -14.40
CA PRO A 359 -0.42 6.01 -14.19
C PRO A 359 -1.24 6.94 -13.30
N LEU A 360 -2.31 7.52 -13.84
CA LEU A 360 -3.21 8.46 -13.14
C LEU A 360 -4.67 7.98 -13.14
N GLU A 361 -4.96 6.84 -13.79
CA GLU A 361 -6.32 6.32 -13.90
C GLU A 361 -6.80 5.81 -12.53
N PRO A 362 -7.94 6.32 -12.00
CA PRO A 362 -8.48 5.92 -10.71
C PRO A 362 -9.23 4.58 -10.80
N TRP A 363 -8.49 3.51 -11.08
CA TRP A 363 -8.99 2.18 -11.41
C TRP A 363 -9.90 1.56 -10.34
N TRP A 364 -9.77 1.97 -9.07
CA TRP A 364 -10.61 1.46 -7.96
C TRP A 364 -12.08 1.87 -8.11
N ARG A 365 -12.36 3.01 -8.73
CA ARG A 365 -13.73 3.54 -8.87
C ARG A 365 -14.63 2.58 -9.66
N ALA A 366 -14.07 1.82 -10.59
CA ALA A 366 -14.81 0.84 -11.38
C ALA A 366 -15.25 -0.40 -10.58
N ILE A 367 -14.60 -0.68 -9.44
CA ILE A 367 -14.82 -1.89 -8.64
C ILE A 367 -15.19 -1.59 -7.18
N ALA A 368 -15.38 -0.32 -6.83
CA ALA A 368 -15.88 0.09 -5.52
C ALA A 368 -17.36 -0.30 -5.38
N ALA A 369 -17.77 -0.66 -4.17
CA ALA A 369 -19.18 -0.91 -3.88
C ALA A 369 -19.95 0.42 -3.97
N ARG A 370 -20.97 0.49 -4.83
CA ARG A 370 -21.86 1.65 -4.88
C ARG A 370 -22.77 1.66 -3.64
N PRO A 371 -23.02 2.83 -3.02
CA PRO A 371 -24.04 2.93 -1.99
C PRO A 371 -25.39 2.46 -2.55
N VAL A 372 -26.19 1.76 -1.74
CA VAL A 372 -27.53 1.25 -2.14
C VAL A 372 -28.57 2.40 -2.22
N THR A 373 -28.15 3.65 -2.09
CA THR A 373 -29.03 4.82 -2.15
C THR A 373 -28.85 5.56 -3.46
N GLU A 374 -29.33 4.96 -4.55
CA GLU A 374 -29.84 5.68 -5.72
C GLU A 374 -30.72 4.69 -6.48
N VAL A 375 -32.00 4.64 -6.10
CA VAL A 375 -33.03 4.22 -7.04
C VAL A 375 -32.90 5.18 -8.21
N PRO A 376 -32.69 4.73 -9.46
CA PRO A 376 -32.75 5.65 -10.59
C PRO A 376 -34.11 6.33 -10.51
N ALA A 377 -34.10 7.67 -10.46
CA ALA A 377 -35.32 8.46 -10.48
C ALA A 377 -36.23 7.86 -11.55
N ALA A 378 -37.39 7.35 -11.10
CA ALA A 378 -38.37 6.77 -11.98
C ALA A 378 -38.58 7.77 -13.13
N ALA A 379 -38.42 7.29 -14.36
CA ALA A 379 -38.77 8.06 -15.54
C ALA A 379 -40.14 8.69 -15.29
N GLU A 380 -40.17 10.02 -15.25
CA GLU A 380 -41.39 10.79 -15.10
C GLU A 380 -42.39 10.26 -16.13
N GLY A 381 -43.49 9.71 -15.62
CA GLY A 381 -44.58 9.25 -16.44
C GLY A 381 -45.04 10.41 -17.31
N ALA A 382 -44.95 10.23 -18.63
CA ALA A 382 -45.73 11.00 -19.57
C ALA A 382 -47.20 10.78 -19.21
N ALA A 383 -47.79 11.76 -18.53
CA ALA A 383 -49.22 11.82 -18.31
C ALA A 383 -49.90 11.98 -19.67
N GLU A 384 -50.52 10.89 -20.13
CA GLU A 384 -51.42 10.89 -21.26
C GLU A 384 -52.71 11.62 -20.86
N PRO A 385 -53.15 12.68 -21.55
CA PRO A 385 -54.39 13.35 -21.21
C PRO A 385 -55.58 12.49 -21.66
N ALA A 386 -56.43 12.13 -20.70
CA ALA A 386 -57.69 11.44 -20.94
C ALA A 386 -58.62 12.28 -21.84
N ALA A 387 -59.09 11.68 -22.93
CA ALA A 387 -60.14 12.23 -23.79
C ALA A 387 -61.53 11.99 -23.17
N PRO A 388 -62.47 12.97 -23.24
CA PRO A 388 -63.83 12.74 -22.77
C PRO A 388 -64.66 12.01 -23.83
N ALA A 389 -65.45 11.04 -23.37
CA ALA A 389 -66.43 10.31 -24.15
C ALA A 389 -67.58 11.22 -24.63
N GLY A 390 -67.88 11.19 -25.92
CA GLY A 390 -69.08 11.75 -26.54
C GLY A 390 -69.88 10.66 -27.28
N PRO A 391 -71.23 10.76 -27.35
CA PRO A 391 -72.09 9.62 -27.64
C PRO A 391 -72.29 9.34 -29.15
N SER A 392 -72.64 8.09 -29.42
CA SER A 392 -73.02 7.51 -30.71
C SER A 392 -74.29 8.13 -31.33
N GLY A 393 -74.30 8.32 -32.66
CA GLY A 393 -75.54 8.55 -33.42
C GLY A 393 -75.36 8.79 -34.93
N ALA A 394 -75.50 7.71 -35.71
CA ALA A 394 -76.11 7.56 -37.05
C ALA A 394 -75.77 8.49 -38.26
N GLY A 395 -75.44 7.85 -39.40
CA GLY A 395 -76.13 8.14 -40.70
C GLY A 395 -75.32 8.76 -41.87
N ALA A 396 -74.79 7.90 -42.73
CA ALA A 396 -74.43 7.94 -44.19
C ALA A 396 -74.99 9.05 -45.14
N PRO A 397 -74.65 9.09 -46.46
CA PRO A 397 -73.36 8.88 -47.19
C PRO A 397 -73.10 9.85 -48.40
N GLY A 398 -71.94 9.68 -49.07
CA GLY A 398 -71.67 10.07 -50.48
C GLY A 398 -70.45 11.00 -50.62
N ALA A 399 -69.61 11.00 -51.67
CA ALA A 399 -69.43 10.21 -52.88
C ALA A 399 -68.05 10.61 -53.49
N THR A 400 -67.41 9.67 -54.21
CA THR A 400 -66.49 9.85 -55.37
C THR A 400 -65.15 10.61 -55.25
N GLY A 401 -64.06 9.99 -55.75
CA GLY A 401 -62.98 10.73 -56.44
C GLY A 401 -61.55 10.18 -56.41
N LYS A 402 -61.25 9.25 -57.34
CA LYS A 402 -59.99 9.08 -58.12
C LYS A 402 -58.57 9.11 -57.46
N ARG A 403 -57.87 7.97 -57.67
CA ARG A 403 -56.40 7.72 -57.82
C ARG A 403 -55.75 8.50 -59.02
N PRO A 404 -54.44 8.34 -59.39
CA PRO A 404 -53.28 7.61 -58.81
C PRO A 404 -51.89 8.34 -58.89
N GLY A 405 -50.82 7.67 -58.40
CA GLY A 405 -49.41 7.83 -58.87
C GLY A 405 -48.41 7.50 -57.74
N ALA A 406 -47.76 6.34 -57.63
CA ALA A 406 -46.64 5.79 -58.45
C ALA A 406 -45.40 6.72 -58.35
N THR A 407 -44.16 6.34 -58.03
CA THR A 407 -43.32 5.12 -58.16
C THR A 407 -42.05 5.34 -57.29
N GLY A 408 -41.42 4.32 -56.70
CA GLY A 408 -40.23 3.62 -57.24
C GLY A 408 -38.93 4.28 -56.73
N GLY A 409 -38.10 3.65 -55.88
CA GLY A 409 -37.06 2.64 -56.17
C GLY A 409 -35.83 3.04 -55.32
N ALA A 410 -35.27 2.20 -54.45
CA ALA A 410 -34.26 1.15 -54.73
C ALA A 410 -33.03 1.70 -55.48
N ASP A 411 -31.76 1.47 -55.15
CA ASP A 411 -31.00 0.81 -54.07
C ASP A 411 -29.50 1.16 -54.37
N PRO A 412 -28.44 0.39 -54.04
CA PRO A 412 -27.25 0.86 -53.31
C PRO A 412 -25.94 0.88 -54.14
N ALA A 413 -24.81 1.36 -53.58
CA ALA A 413 -23.45 0.84 -53.87
C ALA A 413 -22.33 1.51 -53.03
N MET A 414 -21.46 0.64 -52.52
CA MET A 414 -20.10 0.81 -51.94
C MET A 414 -19.05 1.25 -53.00
N PRO A 415 -17.70 1.17 -52.80
CA PRO A 415 -16.78 1.65 -51.74
C PRO A 415 -15.48 2.38 -52.28
N ILE A 416 -14.74 3.11 -51.40
CA ILE A 416 -13.23 3.25 -51.24
C ILE A 416 -12.39 3.74 -52.48
N PRO A 417 -11.12 4.30 -52.45
CA PRO A 417 -10.10 4.50 -51.40
C PRO A 417 -9.37 5.88 -51.28
N GLN A 418 -8.62 5.97 -50.18
CA GLN A 418 -7.24 6.50 -49.96
C GLN A 418 -6.80 7.89 -50.47
N SER A 419 -6.27 8.66 -49.51
CA SER A 419 -4.87 9.12 -49.48
C SER A 419 -4.41 9.33 -48.04
#